data_AF-A7S876-F1
#
_entry.id   AF-A7S876-F1
#
_cell.length_a   1.000
_cell.length_b   1.000
_cell.length_c   1.000
_cell.angle_alpha   90.00
_cell.angle_beta   90.00
_cell.angle_gamma   90.00
#
_symmetry.space_group_name_H-M   'P 1'
#
loop_
_entity.id
_entity.type
_entity.pdbx_description
1 polymer ?
#
loop_
_entity_poly.entity_id
_entity_poly.type
_entity_poly.pdbx_seq_one_letter_code
_entity_poly.pdbx_strand_id
1 'polypeptide(L)'
;MLEIFKRRYSQAVNNATELEEAKNKARTAEHRVKELEHQLSLQSEASSITVSFQNQLTKYRALEKENAKLKEDNQYYRQTNESNLLLKEETEHVKAKLSRAEQRLKDLIMLEVENEELKKKVQKYGVEDKFGSKRHSSPVGRVHEVSTIREVKTDDIEEILNELDKVKESDLRHQELAEGLQRHLFIVTADRDACRKILNQFDTKYSANCDPQLKHRLTETEMQLTSYEQHVEKQQVELQNAKEDLSTVRLKVKKLERALNGFKKTSPSQASESSPTLVTELKTQLEKLKKENGELAERLEVYELRKEQMHMQGYFDPLKTKVVHFSMNPSNLARQQRAEEIKRLQDENEALRQRVRLLEEGKASPGDQAAWKNLSPDAGDPSVMKQVQDVKAQLSSSELKNQRLKEVFSRKIQEFREACYALTGYKIDVVRDKKYRLQSMYAERANDDLLFESNSKGEMMMLQTDFSAQVADQIDTYLKKMNSIPAFLSAVTLDLFSRQTTTIVIN
;
A
#
# COMPACT_ATOMS: atom_id res chain seq x y z
N MET A 1 -78.40 39.31 -55.23
CA MET A 1 -78.38 39.22 -53.75
C MET A 1 -78.19 37.79 -53.25
N LEU A 2 -79.03 36.82 -53.64
CA LEU A 2 -78.96 35.44 -53.14
C LEU A 2 -77.62 34.71 -53.45
N GLU A 3 -77.05 34.89 -54.63
CA GLU A 3 -75.75 34.30 -55.02
C GLU A 3 -74.58 34.83 -54.20
N ILE A 4 -74.60 36.12 -53.85
CA ILE A 4 -73.55 36.74 -53.01
C ILE A 4 -73.59 36.15 -51.60
N PHE A 5 -74.80 35.91 -51.06
CA PHE A 5 -74.97 35.22 -49.78
C PHE A 5 -74.51 33.76 -49.84
N LYS A 6 -74.84 33.02 -50.90
CA LYS A 6 -74.37 31.64 -51.10
C LYS A 6 -72.84 31.56 -51.17
N ARG A 7 -72.19 32.47 -51.90
CA ARG A 7 -70.73 32.53 -52.03
C ARG A 7 -70.05 32.87 -50.70
N ARG A 8 -70.57 33.85 -49.95
CA ARG A 8 -70.07 34.20 -48.61
C ARG A 8 -70.25 33.07 -47.61
N TYR A 9 -71.40 32.38 -47.66
CA TYR A 9 -71.65 31.21 -46.82
C TYR A 9 -70.67 30.07 -47.12
N SER A 10 -70.46 29.75 -48.40
CA SER A 10 -69.47 28.75 -48.81
C SER A 10 -68.04 29.12 -48.39
N GLN A 11 -67.63 30.39 -48.51
CA GLN A 11 -66.33 30.84 -48.00
C GLN A 11 -66.22 30.73 -46.47
N ALA A 12 -67.27 31.07 -45.72
CA ALA A 12 -67.27 30.93 -44.27
C ALA A 12 -67.16 29.46 -43.83
N VAL A 13 -67.82 28.54 -44.54
CA VAL A 13 -67.71 27.09 -44.30
C VAL A 13 -66.30 26.60 -44.59
N ASN A 14 -65.69 26.99 -45.71
CA ASN A 14 -64.32 26.61 -46.05
C ASN A 14 -63.29 27.15 -45.04
N ASN A 15 -63.45 28.40 -44.60
CA ASN A 15 -62.59 28.99 -43.58
C ASN A 15 -62.76 28.28 -42.22
N ALA A 16 -63.98 27.84 -41.88
CA ALA A 16 -64.22 27.07 -40.66
C ALA A 16 -63.57 25.67 -40.72
N THR A 17 -63.60 25.00 -41.88
CA THR A 17 -62.91 23.72 -42.06
C THR A 17 -61.39 23.88 -42.01
N GLU A 18 -60.83 24.91 -42.65
CA GLU A 18 -59.39 25.20 -42.59
C GLU A 18 -58.92 25.54 -41.18
N LEU A 19 -59.72 26.30 -40.42
CA LEU A 19 -59.44 26.62 -39.02
C LEU A 19 -59.45 25.36 -38.14
N GLU A 20 -60.39 24.44 -38.38
CA GLU A 20 -60.48 23.19 -37.63
C GLU A 20 -59.30 22.25 -37.96
N GLU A 21 -58.89 22.17 -39.23
CA GLU A 21 -57.67 21.46 -39.62
C GLU A 21 -56.41 22.07 -38.99
N ALA A 22 -56.29 23.39 -38.98
CA ALA A 22 -55.17 24.09 -38.35
C ALA A 22 -55.13 23.85 -36.84
N LYS A 23 -56.29 23.85 -36.16
CA LYS A 23 -56.40 23.50 -34.73
C LYS A 23 -56.00 22.06 -34.46
N ASN A 24 -56.42 21.12 -35.31
CA ASN A 24 -56.03 19.72 -35.17
C ASN A 24 -54.52 19.53 -35.38
N LYS A 25 -53.93 20.19 -36.38
CA LYS A 25 -52.47 20.20 -36.57
C LYS A 25 -51.74 20.80 -35.36
N ALA A 26 -52.21 21.91 -34.82
CA ALA A 26 -51.64 22.53 -33.61
C ALA A 26 -51.71 21.59 -32.39
N ARG A 27 -52.84 20.93 -32.16
CA ARG A 27 -52.99 19.91 -31.09
C ARG A 27 -52.00 18.76 -31.26
N THR A 28 -51.87 18.22 -32.48
CA THR A 28 -50.91 17.14 -32.73
C THR A 28 -49.46 17.58 -32.53
N ALA A 29 -49.12 18.82 -32.89
CA ALA A 29 -47.80 19.39 -32.63
C ALA A 29 -47.54 19.59 -31.13
N GLU A 30 -48.52 20.09 -30.37
CA GLU A 30 -48.42 20.21 -28.90
C GLU A 30 -48.24 18.85 -28.22
N HIS A 31 -48.98 17.82 -28.65
CA HIS A 31 -48.77 16.47 -28.15
C HIS A 31 -47.36 15.96 -28.46
N ARG A 32 -46.85 16.22 -29.67
CA ARG A 32 -45.51 15.82 -30.06
C ARG A 32 -44.42 16.55 -29.27
N VAL A 33 -44.60 17.84 -28.99
CA VAL A 33 -43.68 18.62 -28.14
C VAL A 33 -43.64 18.05 -26.74
N LYS A 34 -44.79 17.78 -26.11
CA LYS A 34 -44.84 17.18 -24.77
C LYS A 34 -44.16 15.81 -24.71
N GLU A 35 -44.31 15.01 -25.77
CA GLU A 35 -43.64 13.71 -25.84
C GLU A 35 -42.12 13.85 -26.00
N LEU A 36 -41.64 14.79 -26.82
CA LEU A 36 -40.21 15.08 -26.96
C LEU A 36 -39.60 15.64 -25.67
N GLU A 37 -40.32 16.51 -24.97
CA GLU A 37 -39.90 17.04 -23.66
C GLU A 37 -39.78 15.93 -22.62
N HIS A 38 -40.73 14.98 -22.61
CA HIS A 38 -40.66 13.81 -21.75
C HIS A 38 -39.47 12.89 -22.11
N GLN A 39 -39.22 12.67 -23.39
CA GLN A 39 -38.04 11.89 -23.84
C GLN A 39 -36.73 12.57 -23.44
N LEU A 40 -36.64 13.89 -23.56
CA LEU A 40 -35.47 14.67 -23.12
C LEU A 40 -35.28 14.61 -21.60
N SER A 41 -36.35 14.65 -20.80
CA SER A 41 -36.23 14.51 -19.34
C SER A 41 -35.69 13.14 -18.95
N LEU A 42 -36.21 12.08 -19.56
CA LEU A 42 -35.72 10.71 -19.34
C LEU A 42 -34.26 10.55 -19.77
N GLN A 43 -33.86 11.14 -20.89
CA GLN A 43 -32.48 11.11 -21.36
C GLN A 43 -31.53 11.88 -20.43
N SER A 44 -31.96 13.03 -19.91
CA SER A 44 -31.20 13.82 -18.92
C SER A 44 -30.98 13.02 -17.62
N GLU A 45 -32.02 12.37 -17.11
CA GLU A 45 -31.93 11.50 -15.93
C GLU A 45 -30.98 10.32 -16.16
N ALA A 46 -31.09 9.64 -17.32
CA ALA A 46 -30.20 8.54 -17.69
C ALA A 46 -28.73 9.00 -17.80
N SER A 47 -28.50 10.21 -18.33
CA SER A 47 -27.16 10.81 -18.41
C SER A 47 -26.58 11.08 -17.02
N SER A 48 -27.38 11.67 -16.10
CA SER A 48 -26.97 11.92 -14.72
C SER A 48 -26.59 10.63 -13.98
N ILE A 49 -27.38 9.57 -14.16
CA ILE A 49 -27.09 8.24 -13.60
C ILE A 49 -25.78 7.68 -14.16
N THR A 50 -25.56 7.81 -15.46
CA THR A 50 -24.34 7.34 -16.13
C THR A 50 -23.09 8.05 -15.60
N VAL A 51 -23.15 9.37 -15.43
CA VAL A 51 -22.06 10.17 -14.84
C VAL A 51 -21.80 9.75 -13.39
N SER A 52 -22.85 9.51 -12.59
CA SER A 52 -22.72 9.03 -11.21
C SER A 52 -22.01 7.66 -11.15
N PHE A 53 -22.43 6.71 -11.99
CA PHE A 53 -21.78 5.40 -12.08
C PHE A 53 -20.33 5.50 -12.55
N GLN A 54 -20.05 6.37 -13.51
CA GLN A 54 -18.69 6.60 -14.00
C GLN A 54 -17.79 7.15 -12.89
N ASN A 55 -18.29 8.09 -12.07
CA ASN A 55 -17.59 8.62 -10.90
C ASN A 55 -17.36 7.57 -9.80
N GLN A 56 -18.33 6.69 -9.57
CA GLN A 56 -18.14 5.56 -8.65
C GLN A 56 -17.07 4.61 -9.18
N LEU A 57 -17.09 4.29 -10.48
CA LEU A 57 -16.14 3.39 -11.12
C LEU A 57 -14.71 3.92 -11.06
N THR A 58 -14.51 5.23 -11.26
CA THR A 58 -13.19 5.87 -11.13
C THR A 58 -12.69 5.83 -9.68
N LYS A 59 -13.57 6.06 -8.70
CA LYS A 59 -13.23 5.93 -7.28
C LYS A 59 -12.84 4.49 -6.91
N TYR A 60 -13.59 3.48 -7.38
CA TYR A 60 -13.24 2.07 -7.17
C TYR A 60 -11.88 1.72 -7.76
N ARG A 61 -11.59 2.15 -8.99
CA ARG A 61 -10.28 1.94 -9.61
C ARG A 61 -9.13 2.62 -8.84
N ALA A 62 -9.37 3.80 -8.25
CA ALA A 62 -8.38 4.47 -7.42
C ALA A 62 -8.10 3.66 -6.14
N LEU A 63 -9.16 3.18 -5.47
CA LEU A 63 -9.04 2.32 -4.27
C LEU A 63 -8.38 0.97 -4.57
N GLU A 64 -8.62 0.38 -5.73
CA GLU A 64 -7.94 -0.84 -6.17
C GLU A 64 -6.43 -0.62 -6.35
N LYS A 65 -6.04 0.50 -6.98
CA LYS A 65 -4.63 0.87 -7.13
C LYS A 65 -3.96 1.14 -5.79
N GLU A 66 -4.64 1.83 -4.88
CA GLU A 66 -4.13 2.08 -3.53
C GLU A 66 -3.97 0.77 -2.75
N ASN A 67 -4.95 -0.14 -2.81
CA ASN A 67 -4.84 -1.46 -2.21
C ASN A 67 -3.68 -2.28 -2.79
N ALA A 68 -3.44 -2.19 -4.10
CA ALA A 68 -2.32 -2.87 -4.73
C ALA A 68 -0.98 -2.33 -4.21
N LYS A 69 -0.82 -1.01 -4.12
CA LYS A 69 0.36 -0.37 -3.53
C LYS A 69 0.56 -0.75 -2.07
N LEU A 70 -0.50 -0.69 -1.25
CA LEU A 70 -0.43 -1.08 0.16
C LEU A 70 -0.04 -2.55 0.35
N LYS A 71 -0.42 -3.44 -0.57
CA LYS A 71 0.00 -4.84 -0.55
C LYS A 71 1.48 -4.99 -0.90
N GLU A 72 1.96 -4.26 -1.90
CA GLU A 72 3.38 -4.22 -2.29
C GLU A 72 4.26 -3.65 -1.16
N ASP A 73 3.85 -2.53 -0.56
CA ASP A 73 4.53 -1.94 0.60
C ASP A 73 4.57 -2.91 1.79
N ASN A 74 3.45 -3.57 2.10
CA ASN A 74 3.43 -4.59 3.16
C ASN A 74 4.37 -5.77 2.85
N GLN A 75 4.45 -6.20 1.61
CA GLN A 75 5.39 -7.25 1.20
C GLN A 75 6.84 -6.78 1.36
N TYR A 76 7.15 -5.56 0.91
CA TYR A 76 8.46 -4.95 1.07
C TYR A 76 8.88 -4.81 2.54
N TYR A 77 7.98 -4.34 3.40
CA TYR A 77 8.25 -4.24 4.84
C TYR A 77 8.47 -5.60 5.50
N ARG A 78 7.73 -6.64 5.08
CA ARG A 78 7.95 -8.01 5.57
C ARG A 78 9.34 -8.52 5.19
N GLN A 79 9.72 -8.40 3.93
CA GLN A 79 11.04 -8.81 3.45
C GLN A 79 12.17 -8.02 4.13
N THR A 80 11.97 -6.72 4.31
CA THR A 80 12.94 -5.86 5.01
C THR A 80 13.07 -6.25 6.48
N ASN A 81 11.97 -6.63 7.14
CA ASN A 81 11.99 -7.08 8.53
C ASN A 81 12.69 -8.44 8.67
N GLU A 82 12.46 -9.38 7.74
CA GLU A 82 13.19 -10.66 7.68
C GLU A 82 14.70 -10.43 7.50
N SER A 83 15.10 -9.56 6.56
CA SER A 83 16.50 -9.19 6.35
C SER A 83 17.13 -8.54 7.59
N ASN A 84 16.41 -7.63 8.26
CA ASN A 84 16.87 -7.03 9.51
C ASN A 84 17.02 -8.07 10.64
N LEU A 85 16.16 -9.09 10.68
CA LEU A 85 16.26 -10.16 11.67
C LEU A 85 17.53 -10.98 11.45
N LEU A 86 17.82 -11.36 10.20
CA LEU A 86 19.06 -12.05 9.83
C LEU A 86 20.30 -11.24 10.17
N LEU A 87 20.31 -9.94 9.83
CA LEU A 87 21.41 -9.03 10.19
C LEU A 87 21.59 -8.92 11.70
N LYS A 88 20.50 -8.89 12.49
CA LYS A 88 20.59 -8.91 13.96
C LYS A 88 21.24 -10.19 14.46
N GLU A 89 20.81 -11.36 13.97
CA GLU A 89 21.41 -12.65 14.33
C GLU A 89 22.91 -12.70 13.98
N GLU A 90 23.30 -12.22 12.80
CA GLU A 90 24.71 -12.13 12.41
C GLU A 90 25.50 -11.20 13.35
N THR A 91 24.95 -10.04 13.71
CA THR A 91 25.62 -9.12 14.63
C THR A 91 25.76 -9.70 16.04
N GLU A 92 24.75 -10.42 16.54
CA GLU A 92 24.84 -11.12 17.83
C GLU A 92 25.90 -12.23 17.80
N HIS A 93 25.93 -13.00 16.71
CA HIS A 93 26.94 -14.04 16.51
C HIS A 93 28.36 -13.48 16.43
N VAL A 94 28.58 -12.37 15.72
CA VAL A 94 29.89 -11.69 15.67
C VAL A 94 30.27 -11.13 17.03
N LYS A 95 29.34 -10.50 17.77
CA LYS A 95 29.59 -10.03 19.15
C LYS A 95 29.98 -11.19 20.07
N ALA A 96 29.32 -12.34 19.97
CA ALA A 96 29.65 -13.52 20.76
C ALA A 96 31.03 -14.12 20.38
N LYS A 97 31.43 -14.04 19.11
CA LYS A 97 32.79 -14.40 18.67
C LYS A 97 33.83 -13.41 19.22
N LEU A 98 33.55 -12.11 19.15
CA LEU A 98 34.42 -11.07 19.68
C LEU A 98 34.65 -11.24 21.19
N SER A 99 33.58 -11.43 21.96
CA SER A 99 33.67 -11.67 23.40
C SER A 99 34.52 -12.90 23.74
N ARG A 100 34.40 -13.99 22.98
CA ARG A 100 35.26 -15.18 23.13
C ARG A 100 36.73 -14.90 22.80
N ALA A 101 37.00 -14.08 21.78
CA ALA A 101 38.36 -13.68 21.42
C ALA A 101 38.98 -12.76 22.49
N GLU A 102 38.21 -11.80 23.02
CA GLU A 102 38.62 -10.93 24.13
C GLU A 102 38.93 -11.74 25.40
N GLN A 103 38.13 -12.77 25.70
CA GLN A 103 38.41 -13.65 26.83
C GLN A 103 39.73 -14.42 26.65
N ARG A 104 39.96 -14.99 25.45
CA ARG A 104 41.24 -15.67 25.14
C ARG A 104 42.43 -14.73 25.23
N LEU A 105 42.28 -13.47 24.82
CA LEU A 105 43.33 -12.46 24.93
C LEU A 105 43.68 -12.19 26.40
N LYS A 106 42.66 -12.08 27.29
CA LYS A 106 42.89 -11.94 28.73
C LYS A 106 43.63 -13.13 29.32
N ASP A 107 43.21 -14.35 28.97
CA ASP A 107 43.86 -15.58 29.45
C ASP A 107 45.32 -15.65 28.97
N LEU A 108 45.60 -15.24 27.73
CA LEU A 108 46.95 -15.20 27.16
C LEU A 108 47.85 -14.16 27.85
N ILE A 109 47.31 -12.98 28.18
CA ILE A 109 48.01 -11.97 28.98
C ILE A 109 48.35 -12.52 30.37
N MET A 110 47.43 -13.24 31.02
CA MET A 110 47.73 -13.86 32.33
C MET A 110 48.84 -14.90 32.23
N LEU A 111 48.80 -15.76 31.20
CA LEU A 111 49.85 -16.74 30.95
C LEU A 111 51.21 -16.10 30.65
N GLU A 112 51.24 -14.98 29.92
CA GLU A 112 52.48 -14.22 29.68
C GLU A 112 53.08 -13.67 30.97
N VAL A 113 52.25 -13.15 31.89
CA VAL A 113 52.67 -12.70 33.22
C VAL A 113 53.24 -13.86 34.03
N GLU A 114 52.55 -15.01 34.06
CA GLU A 114 53.05 -16.22 34.74
C GLU A 114 54.39 -16.70 34.14
N ASN A 115 54.53 -16.66 32.80
CA ASN A 115 55.76 -17.02 32.11
C ASN A 115 56.92 -16.07 32.47
N GLU A 116 56.66 -14.76 32.54
CA GLU A 116 57.61 -13.75 33.01
C GLU A 116 58.05 -14.03 34.45
N GLU A 117 57.13 -14.40 35.34
CA GLU A 117 57.45 -14.77 36.73
C GLU A 117 58.27 -16.06 36.82
N LEU A 118 57.91 -17.09 36.05
CA LEU A 118 58.66 -18.33 35.97
C LEU A 118 60.05 -18.10 35.39
N LYS A 119 60.20 -17.28 34.33
CA LYS A 119 61.51 -16.87 33.81
C LYS A 119 62.35 -16.15 34.87
N LYS A 120 61.76 -15.23 35.64
CA LYS A 120 62.46 -14.59 36.77
C LYS A 120 62.87 -15.59 37.85
N LYS A 121 62.04 -16.61 38.13
CA LYS A 121 62.40 -17.70 39.05
C LYS A 121 63.55 -18.54 38.49
N VAL A 122 63.50 -18.96 37.22
CA VAL A 122 64.59 -19.70 36.55
C VAL A 122 65.87 -18.87 36.52
N GLN A 123 65.81 -17.57 36.26
CA GLN A 123 66.96 -16.68 36.28
C GLN A 123 67.59 -16.55 37.68
N LYS A 124 66.77 -16.61 38.74
CA LYS A 124 67.27 -16.67 40.14
C LYS A 124 67.96 -18.00 40.46
N TYR A 125 67.50 -19.11 39.90
CA TYR A 125 68.12 -20.43 40.07
C TYR A 125 69.25 -20.72 39.08
N GLY A 126 69.36 -19.96 37.97
CA GLY A 126 70.35 -20.11 36.91
C GLY A 126 71.66 -19.37 37.13
N VAL A 127 71.94 -18.87 38.34
CA VAL A 127 73.25 -18.33 38.73
C VAL A 127 74.13 -19.46 39.25
N GLU A 128 74.32 -20.51 38.45
CA GLU A 128 75.35 -21.52 38.65
C GLU A 128 75.55 -22.31 37.36
N ASP A 129 76.11 -21.67 36.33
CA ASP A 129 76.99 -22.38 35.40
C ASP A 129 77.92 -21.40 34.66
N LYS A 130 79.13 -21.26 35.21
CA LYS A 130 80.28 -20.69 34.52
C LYS A 130 81.13 -21.84 34.01
N PHE A 131 80.90 -22.37 32.82
CA PHE A 131 81.96 -23.05 32.06
C PHE A 131 81.75 -22.87 30.56
N GLY A 132 82.77 -22.30 29.91
CA GLY A 132 82.72 -21.93 28.51
C GLY A 132 82.86 -23.11 27.57
N SER A 133 82.54 -22.86 26.30
CA SER A 133 83.33 -23.39 25.18
C SER A 133 82.90 -22.71 23.89
N LYS A 134 83.74 -21.82 23.35
CA LYS A 134 83.75 -21.57 21.91
C LYS A 134 84.16 -22.87 21.23
N ARG A 135 83.26 -23.48 20.45
CA ARG A 135 83.63 -24.53 19.49
C ARG A 135 83.53 -23.95 18.09
N HIS A 136 84.66 -23.90 17.40
CA HIS A 136 84.72 -23.69 15.95
C HIS A 136 84.14 -24.94 15.26
N SER A 137 83.19 -24.74 14.33
CA SER A 137 82.59 -25.82 13.54
C SER A 137 83.46 -26.20 12.32
N SER A 138 83.53 -27.50 12.05
CA SER A 138 84.27 -28.13 10.96
C SER A 138 83.63 -27.86 9.58
N PRO A 139 84.40 -27.84 8.47
CA PRO A 139 83.90 -27.63 7.10
C PRO A 139 82.73 -28.51 6.65
N VAL A 140 82.55 -29.70 7.25
CA VAL A 140 81.43 -30.63 6.96
C VAL A 140 80.08 -30.10 7.49
N GLY A 141 80.11 -29.30 8.57
CA GLY A 141 78.92 -28.65 9.13
C GLY A 141 78.37 -27.54 8.24
N ARG A 142 79.25 -26.82 7.52
CA ARG A 142 78.85 -25.76 6.58
C ARG A 142 78.16 -26.33 5.33
N VAL A 143 78.47 -27.56 4.91
CA VAL A 143 77.80 -28.20 3.77
C VAL A 143 76.40 -28.69 4.14
N HIS A 144 76.21 -29.22 5.35
CA HIS A 144 74.89 -29.61 5.86
C HIS A 144 74.00 -28.38 6.14
N GLU A 145 74.55 -27.29 6.67
CA GLU A 145 73.80 -26.03 6.81
C GLU A 145 73.38 -25.47 5.45
N VAL A 146 74.23 -25.58 4.42
CA VAL A 146 73.89 -25.08 3.08
C VAL A 146 72.86 -25.98 2.37
N SER A 147 72.85 -27.29 2.62
CA SER A 147 71.81 -28.19 2.07
C SER A 147 70.47 -27.98 2.74
N THR A 148 70.41 -27.87 4.08
CA THR A 148 69.16 -27.58 4.80
C THR A 148 68.64 -26.18 4.49
N ILE A 149 69.50 -25.17 4.35
CA ILE A 149 69.08 -23.83 3.89
C ILE A 149 68.57 -23.86 2.44
N ARG A 150 69.06 -24.76 1.58
CA ARG A 150 68.55 -24.90 0.21
C ARG A 150 67.19 -25.60 0.17
N GLU A 151 67.00 -26.66 0.96
CA GLU A 151 65.73 -27.39 1.07
C GLU A 151 64.64 -26.52 1.70
N VAL A 152 64.93 -25.81 2.79
CA VAL A 152 63.97 -24.86 3.40
C VAL A 152 63.59 -23.74 2.42
N LYS A 153 64.56 -23.23 1.64
CA LYS A 153 64.26 -22.21 0.62
C LYS A 153 63.45 -22.75 -0.55
N THR A 154 63.55 -24.03 -0.90
CA THR A 154 62.69 -24.62 -1.94
C THR A 154 61.28 -24.82 -1.42
N ASP A 155 61.12 -25.23 -0.16
CA ASP A 155 59.81 -25.40 0.48
C ASP A 155 59.10 -24.04 0.66
N ASP A 156 59.82 -23.00 1.09
CA ASP A 156 59.30 -21.63 1.20
C ASP A 156 58.84 -21.10 -0.18
N ILE A 157 59.55 -21.44 -1.26
CA ILE A 157 59.18 -21.04 -2.62
C ILE A 157 57.91 -21.77 -3.08
N GLU A 158 57.76 -23.06 -2.80
CA GLU A 158 56.54 -23.82 -3.11
C GLU A 158 55.33 -23.30 -2.32
N GLU A 159 55.51 -22.93 -1.05
CA GLU A 159 54.45 -22.34 -0.23
C GLU A 159 54.01 -20.97 -0.78
N ILE A 160 54.97 -20.12 -1.17
CA ILE A 160 54.68 -18.82 -1.81
C ILE A 160 53.97 -18.99 -3.15
N LEU A 161 54.33 -19.99 -3.97
CA LEU A 161 53.65 -20.27 -5.24
C LEU A 161 52.21 -20.72 -5.02
N ASN A 162 51.95 -21.57 -4.02
CA ASN A 162 50.61 -22.00 -3.65
C ASN A 162 49.75 -20.84 -3.09
N GLU A 163 50.34 -19.96 -2.27
CA GLU A 163 49.68 -18.73 -1.80
C GLU A 163 49.34 -17.80 -2.98
N LEU A 164 50.27 -17.64 -3.92
CA LEU A 164 50.08 -16.80 -5.11
C LEU A 164 48.94 -17.31 -6.01
N ASP A 165 48.81 -18.62 -6.19
CA ASP A 165 47.74 -19.21 -7.00
C ASP A 165 46.37 -19.11 -6.31
N LYS A 166 46.30 -19.24 -4.98
CA LYS A 166 45.07 -18.96 -4.21
C LYS A 166 44.64 -17.50 -4.35
N VAL A 167 45.59 -16.57 -4.32
CA VAL A 167 45.31 -15.13 -4.51
C VAL A 167 44.78 -14.88 -5.92
N LYS A 168 45.38 -15.47 -6.97
CA LYS A 168 44.89 -15.34 -8.35
C LYS A 168 43.48 -15.90 -8.53
N GLU A 169 43.17 -17.06 -7.92
CA GLU A 169 41.82 -17.60 -7.94
C GLU A 169 40.81 -16.68 -7.25
N SER A 170 41.20 -16.08 -6.11
CA SER A 170 40.35 -15.11 -5.41
C SER A 170 40.12 -13.84 -6.23
N ASP A 171 41.15 -13.34 -6.90
CA ASP A 171 41.10 -12.16 -7.77
C ASP A 171 40.17 -12.39 -8.97
N LEU A 172 40.25 -13.57 -9.60
CA LEU A 172 39.36 -13.96 -10.70
C LEU A 172 37.89 -13.98 -10.25
N ARG A 173 37.60 -14.55 -9.06
CA ARG A 173 36.24 -14.57 -8.48
C ARG A 173 35.74 -13.17 -8.16
N HIS A 174 36.61 -12.29 -7.66
CA HIS A 174 36.25 -10.89 -7.40
C HIS A 174 35.99 -10.12 -8.69
N GLN A 175 36.74 -10.41 -9.77
CA GLN A 175 36.54 -9.81 -11.08
C GLN A 175 35.20 -10.25 -11.71
N GLU A 176 34.86 -11.53 -11.65
CA GLU A 176 33.56 -12.05 -12.13
C GLU A 176 32.38 -11.44 -11.33
N LEU A 177 32.53 -11.31 -10.01
CA LEU A 177 31.52 -10.67 -9.16
C LEU A 177 31.36 -9.18 -9.49
N ALA A 178 32.46 -8.47 -9.71
CA ALA A 178 32.46 -7.06 -10.09
C ALA A 178 31.75 -6.84 -11.43
N GLU A 179 32.03 -7.67 -12.43
CA GLU A 179 31.30 -7.63 -13.71
C GLU A 179 29.81 -7.95 -13.56
N GLY A 180 29.46 -8.92 -12.71
CA GLY A 180 28.07 -9.25 -12.39
C GLY A 180 27.33 -8.08 -11.74
N LEU A 181 27.96 -7.42 -10.77
CA LEU A 181 27.42 -6.22 -10.12
C LEU A 181 27.29 -5.06 -11.10
N GLN A 182 28.25 -4.88 -12.00
CA GLN A 182 28.20 -3.83 -13.03
C GLN A 182 27.04 -4.03 -14.01
N ARG A 183 26.78 -5.28 -14.42
CA ARG A 183 25.60 -5.64 -15.23
C ARG A 183 24.29 -5.38 -14.48
N HIS A 184 24.21 -5.78 -13.21
CA HIS A 184 23.03 -5.50 -12.38
C HIS A 184 22.78 -4.00 -12.22
N LEU A 185 23.82 -3.21 -11.94
CA LEU A 185 23.73 -1.76 -11.81
C LEU A 185 23.20 -1.12 -13.10
N PHE A 186 23.66 -1.59 -14.27
CA PHE A 186 23.18 -1.11 -15.55
C PHE A 186 21.68 -1.36 -15.74
N ILE A 187 21.20 -2.56 -15.46
CA ILE A 187 19.77 -2.92 -15.59
C ILE A 187 18.92 -2.09 -14.64
N VAL A 188 19.32 -1.99 -13.36
CA VAL A 188 18.59 -1.18 -12.36
C VAL A 188 18.57 0.31 -12.75
N THR A 189 19.66 0.81 -13.33
CA THR A 189 19.72 2.19 -13.81
C THR A 189 18.79 2.41 -15.00
N ALA A 190 18.73 1.46 -15.94
CA ALA A 190 17.81 1.51 -17.08
C ALA A 190 16.34 1.45 -16.64
N ASP A 191 16.00 0.56 -15.69
CA ASP A 191 14.65 0.44 -15.14
C ASP A 191 14.23 1.70 -14.39
N ARG A 192 15.12 2.27 -13.56
CA ARG A 192 14.91 3.55 -12.89
C ARG A 192 14.60 4.66 -13.89
N ASP A 193 15.38 4.74 -14.96
CA ASP A 193 15.23 5.79 -15.97
C ASP A 193 13.97 5.59 -16.83
N ALA A 194 13.55 4.35 -17.09
CA ALA A 194 12.28 4.04 -17.73
C ALA A 194 11.08 4.45 -16.85
N CYS A 195 11.10 4.10 -15.56
CA CYS A 195 10.10 4.53 -14.59
C CYS A 195 10.02 6.06 -14.48
N ARG A 196 11.17 6.75 -14.47
CA ARG A 196 11.24 8.21 -14.46
C ARG A 196 10.64 8.82 -15.73
N LYS A 197 10.88 8.25 -16.91
CA LYS A 197 10.27 8.70 -18.17
C LYS A 197 8.75 8.55 -18.14
N ILE A 198 8.23 7.44 -17.61
CA ILE A 198 6.79 7.21 -17.47
C ILE A 198 6.19 8.26 -16.52
N LEU A 199 6.78 8.47 -15.34
CA LEU A 199 6.34 9.49 -14.38
C LEU A 199 6.32 10.89 -15.01
N ASN A 200 7.38 11.29 -15.72
CA ASN A 200 7.44 12.58 -16.39
C ASN A 200 6.34 12.75 -17.46
N GLN A 201 5.97 11.68 -18.17
CA GLN A 201 4.86 11.70 -19.13
C GLN A 201 3.50 11.83 -18.44
N PHE A 202 3.33 11.21 -17.28
CA PHE A 202 2.13 11.39 -16.45
C PHE A 202 2.05 12.81 -15.91
N ASP A 203 3.15 13.34 -15.37
CA ASP A 203 3.20 14.70 -14.83
C ASP A 203 2.96 15.76 -15.91
N THR A 204 3.52 15.61 -17.12
CA THR A 204 3.23 16.54 -18.23
C THR A 204 1.77 16.47 -18.68
N LYS A 205 1.17 15.27 -18.74
CA LYS A 205 -0.25 15.11 -19.14
C LYS A 205 -1.24 15.57 -18.06
N TYR A 206 -0.92 15.42 -16.78
CA TYR A 206 -1.78 15.83 -15.67
C TYR A 206 -1.54 17.27 -15.20
N SER A 207 -0.33 17.81 -15.33
CA SER A 207 -0.02 19.22 -15.02
C SER A 207 -0.73 20.19 -15.98
N ALA A 208 -1.07 19.76 -17.19
CA ALA A 208 -1.92 20.55 -18.10
C ALA A 208 -3.34 20.79 -17.54
N ASN A 209 -3.83 19.91 -16.67
CA ASN A 209 -5.17 19.99 -16.05
C ASN A 209 -5.14 20.43 -14.58
N CYS A 210 -3.98 20.85 -14.04
CA CYS A 210 -3.90 21.41 -12.69
C CYS A 210 -4.50 22.81 -12.65
N ASP A 211 -5.46 22.99 -11.75
CA ASP A 211 -6.16 24.23 -11.41
C ASP A 211 -5.17 25.42 -11.33
N PRO A 212 -5.37 26.53 -12.06
CA PRO A 212 -4.43 27.66 -12.09
C PRO A 212 -4.12 28.24 -10.69
N GLN A 213 -5.05 28.12 -9.74
CA GLN A 213 -4.81 28.49 -8.34
C GLN A 213 -3.79 27.59 -7.64
N LEU A 214 -3.75 26.29 -7.96
CA LEU A 214 -2.81 25.36 -7.34
C LEU A 214 -1.39 25.60 -7.87
N LYS A 215 -1.26 25.93 -9.16
CA LYS A 215 0.03 26.33 -9.74
C LYS A 215 0.56 27.61 -9.12
N HIS A 216 -0.29 28.63 -8.94
CA HIS A 216 0.12 29.88 -8.30
C HIS A 216 0.60 29.66 -6.85
N ARG A 217 -0.12 28.82 -6.10
CA ARG A 217 0.29 28.47 -4.73
C ARG A 217 1.60 27.68 -4.70
N LEU A 218 1.80 26.75 -5.64
CA LEU A 218 3.04 26.00 -5.76
C LEU A 218 4.22 26.95 -6.03
N THR A 219 4.09 27.85 -7.01
CA THR A 219 5.13 28.82 -7.34
C THR A 219 5.43 29.77 -6.18
N GLU A 220 4.41 30.18 -5.43
CA GLU A 220 4.59 31.01 -4.23
C GLU A 220 5.36 30.26 -3.14
N THR A 221 5.03 28.98 -2.90
CA THR A 221 5.77 28.16 -1.93
C THR A 221 7.20 27.85 -2.38
N GLU A 222 7.45 27.71 -3.68
CA GLU A 222 8.79 27.51 -4.25
C GLU A 222 9.65 28.78 -4.10
N MET A 223 9.07 29.97 -4.31
CA MET A 223 9.75 31.25 -4.04
C MET A 223 10.06 31.44 -2.55
N GLN A 224 9.15 31.04 -1.66
CA GLN A 224 9.39 31.08 -0.22
C GLN A 224 10.51 30.11 0.17
N LEU A 225 10.52 28.90 -0.39
CA LEU A 225 11.57 27.91 -0.12
C LEU A 225 12.94 28.41 -0.55
N THR A 226 13.07 28.96 -1.76
CA THR A 226 14.34 29.54 -2.24
C THR A 226 14.80 30.73 -1.39
N SER A 227 13.86 31.55 -0.90
CA SER A 227 14.20 32.62 0.06
C SER A 227 14.73 32.06 1.39
N TYR A 228 14.13 30.98 1.90
CA TYR A 228 14.62 30.31 3.12
C TYR A 228 15.99 29.65 2.91
N GLU A 229 16.22 29.00 1.76
CA GLU A 229 17.51 28.41 1.42
C GLU A 229 18.62 29.47 1.38
N GLN A 230 18.36 30.62 0.75
CA GLN A 230 19.29 31.76 0.75
C GLN A 230 19.54 32.31 2.17
N HIS A 231 18.53 32.29 3.04
CA HIS A 231 18.71 32.73 4.42
C HIS A 231 19.55 31.75 5.25
N VAL A 232 19.33 30.45 5.06
CA VAL A 232 20.13 29.39 5.69
C VAL A 232 21.58 29.48 5.22
N GLU A 233 21.83 29.70 3.93
CA GLU A 233 23.17 29.89 3.40
C GLU A 233 23.88 31.11 4.03
N LYS A 234 23.18 32.24 4.14
CA LYS A 234 23.71 33.43 4.84
C LYS A 234 24.06 33.14 6.29
N GLN A 235 23.18 32.47 7.03
CA GLN A 235 23.43 32.09 8.42
C GLN A 235 24.60 31.10 8.56
N GLN A 236 24.78 30.18 7.61
CA GLN A 236 25.93 29.27 7.59
C GLN A 236 27.25 30.02 7.39
N VAL A 237 27.27 31.02 6.50
CA VAL A 237 28.45 31.89 6.29
C VAL A 237 28.77 32.70 7.53
N GLU A 238 27.77 33.31 8.18
CA GLU A 238 27.95 34.04 9.43
C GLU A 238 28.51 33.15 10.56
N LEU A 239 28.01 31.92 10.67
CA LEU A 239 28.47 30.94 11.65
C LEU A 239 29.90 30.47 11.37
N GLN A 240 30.29 30.37 10.10
CA GLN A 240 31.66 30.06 9.71
C GLN A 240 32.62 31.21 10.07
N ASN A 241 32.25 32.46 9.77
CA ASN A 241 33.04 33.63 10.14
C ASN A 241 33.21 33.72 11.68
N ALA A 242 32.15 33.49 12.45
CA ALA A 242 32.23 33.49 13.92
C ALA A 242 33.15 32.38 14.46
N LYS A 243 33.19 31.21 13.82
CA LYS A 243 34.13 30.12 14.18
C LYS A 243 35.57 30.50 13.88
N GLU A 244 35.81 31.16 12.76
CA GLU A 244 37.13 31.67 12.39
C GLU A 244 37.60 32.73 13.40
N ASP A 245 36.76 33.69 13.75
CA ASP A 245 37.05 34.68 14.79
C ASP A 245 37.35 34.04 16.14
N LEU A 246 36.55 33.06 16.57
CA LEU A 246 36.81 32.30 17.80
C LEU A 246 38.17 31.58 17.75
N SER A 247 38.56 31.04 16.59
CA SER A 247 39.86 30.40 16.40
C SER A 247 41.01 31.40 16.54
N THR A 248 40.85 32.62 16.01
CA THR A 248 41.85 33.68 16.15
C THR A 248 41.99 34.14 17.61
N VAL A 249 40.88 34.26 18.33
CA VAL A 249 40.87 34.59 19.76
C VAL A 249 41.54 33.49 20.57
N ARG A 250 41.24 32.21 20.30
CA ARG A 250 41.94 31.08 20.96
C ARG A 250 43.44 31.09 20.70
N LEU A 251 43.88 31.45 19.50
CA LEU A 251 45.30 31.59 19.18
C LEU A 251 45.94 32.75 19.96
N LYS A 252 45.25 33.88 20.11
CA LYS A 252 45.70 35.00 20.95
C LYS A 252 45.81 34.59 22.42
N VAL A 253 44.83 33.87 22.96
CA VAL A 253 44.86 33.32 24.32
C VAL A 253 46.06 32.39 24.52
N LYS A 254 46.27 31.43 23.62
CA LYS A 254 47.45 30.53 23.69
C LYS A 254 48.79 31.28 23.62
N LYS A 255 48.87 32.36 22.83
CA LYS A 255 50.08 33.20 22.77
C LYS A 255 50.30 33.94 24.10
N LEU A 256 49.25 34.49 24.69
CA LEU A 256 49.31 35.15 26.00
C LEU A 256 49.66 34.15 27.13
N GLU A 257 49.12 32.93 27.11
CA GLU A 257 49.47 31.86 28.05
C GLU A 257 50.94 31.45 27.95
N ARG A 258 51.49 31.36 26.72
CA ARG A 258 52.92 31.08 26.50
C ARG A 258 53.80 32.23 26.99
N ALA A 259 53.39 33.49 26.76
CA ALA A 259 54.10 34.65 27.29
C ALA A 259 54.08 34.66 28.82
N LEU A 260 52.94 34.37 29.45
CA LEU A 260 52.80 34.25 30.90
C LEU A 260 53.66 33.12 31.49
N ASN A 261 53.71 31.96 30.82
CA ASN A 261 54.57 30.85 31.22
C ASN A 261 56.07 31.13 30.97
N GLY A 262 56.40 31.97 29.98
CA GLY A 262 57.75 32.49 29.75
C GLY A 262 58.19 33.42 30.88
N PHE A 263 57.33 34.35 31.30
CA PHE A 263 57.56 35.23 32.45
C PHE A 263 57.68 34.48 33.78
N LYS A 264 56.97 33.35 33.94
CA LYS A 264 57.13 32.46 35.12
C LYS A 264 58.47 31.70 35.16
N LYS A 265 59.20 31.58 34.03
CA LYS A 265 60.49 30.86 33.96
C LYS A 265 61.71 31.77 34.12
N THR A 266 61.56 33.09 34.14
CA THR A 266 62.67 34.05 34.27
C THR A 266 62.70 34.81 35.61
N SER A 267 61.86 34.45 36.57
CA SER A 267 61.94 34.99 37.94
C SER A 267 62.67 34.00 38.86
N PRO A 268 63.88 34.32 39.35
CA PRO A 268 64.48 33.55 40.43
C PRO A 268 63.74 33.88 41.72
N SER A 269 63.23 32.83 42.36
CA SER A 269 62.89 32.71 43.78
C SER A 269 62.78 34.03 44.56
N GLN A 270 61.55 34.53 44.70
CA GLN A 270 61.09 34.89 46.04
C GLN A 270 60.01 33.89 46.41
N ALA A 271 60.44 32.81 47.05
CA ALA A 271 59.62 32.13 48.05
C ALA A 271 59.34 33.16 49.15
N SER A 272 58.33 33.99 48.93
CA SER A 272 57.57 34.55 50.03
C SER A 272 56.93 33.35 50.72
N GLU A 273 57.19 33.23 52.02
CA GLU A 273 56.49 32.35 52.93
C GLU A 273 54.98 32.53 52.74
N SER A 274 54.37 31.72 51.89
CA SER A 274 52.97 31.39 52.09
C SER A 274 52.98 30.54 53.35
N SER A 275 52.39 31.08 54.41
CA SER A 275 52.30 30.43 55.70
C SER A 275 51.92 28.95 55.50
N PRO A 276 52.49 28.01 56.28
CA PRO A 276 52.11 26.60 56.18
C PRO A 276 50.59 26.40 56.37
N THR A 277 49.92 27.37 57.01
CA THR A 277 48.46 27.50 57.08
C THR A 277 47.79 27.78 55.74
N LEU A 278 48.34 28.61 54.84
CA LEU A 278 47.70 28.90 53.54
C LEU A 278 47.81 27.74 52.55
N VAL A 279 48.94 27.02 52.57
CA VAL A 279 49.15 25.83 51.72
C VAL A 279 48.31 24.66 52.22
N THR A 280 48.17 24.49 53.53
CA THR A 280 47.24 23.51 54.11
C THR A 280 45.79 23.90 53.85
N GLU A 281 45.42 25.17 53.98
CA GLU A 281 44.09 25.69 53.63
C GLU A 281 43.77 25.42 52.15
N LEU A 282 44.66 25.76 51.22
CA LEU A 282 44.48 25.50 49.79
C LEU A 282 44.39 23.99 49.48
N LYS A 283 45.16 23.14 50.16
CA LYS A 283 45.04 21.67 50.02
C LYS A 283 43.69 21.17 50.52
N THR A 284 43.21 21.66 51.66
CA THR A 284 41.89 21.30 52.19
C THR A 284 40.76 21.81 51.28
N GLN A 285 40.90 22.99 50.68
CA GLN A 285 39.94 23.51 49.70
C GLN A 285 39.95 22.69 48.41
N LEU A 286 41.12 22.26 47.94
CA LEU A 286 41.25 21.41 46.75
C LEU A 286 40.64 20.03 47.01
N GLU A 287 40.78 19.50 48.22
CA GLU A 287 40.15 18.24 48.65
C GLU A 287 38.63 18.38 48.78
N LYS A 288 38.12 19.48 49.35
CA LYS A 288 36.69 19.82 49.37
C LYS A 288 36.11 19.94 47.96
N LEU A 289 36.77 20.70 47.08
CA LEU A 289 36.35 20.86 45.69
C LEU A 289 36.40 19.54 44.92
N LYS A 290 37.38 18.67 45.17
CA LYS A 290 37.41 17.32 44.58
C LYS A 290 36.25 16.47 45.06
N LYS A 291 35.90 16.55 46.34
CA LYS A 291 34.75 15.86 46.90
C LYS A 291 33.44 16.37 46.32
N GLU A 292 33.25 17.69 46.28
CA GLU A 292 32.09 18.34 45.65
C GLU A 292 31.98 17.98 44.16
N ASN A 293 33.10 17.94 43.44
CA ASN A 293 33.09 17.56 42.03
C ASN A 293 32.76 16.07 41.83
N GLY A 294 33.18 15.20 42.76
CA GLY A 294 32.76 13.80 42.79
C GLY A 294 31.26 13.64 43.08
N GLU A 295 30.75 14.32 44.11
CA GLU A 295 29.32 14.35 44.45
C GLU A 295 28.48 14.92 43.30
N LEU A 296 28.96 15.95 42.61
CA LEU A 296 28.29 16.53 41.43
C LEU A 296 28.31 15.57 40.23
N ALA A 297 29.40 14.82 40.03
CA ALA A 297 29.49 13.83 38.96
C ALA A 297 28.52 12.66 39.19
N GLU A 298 28.45 12.11 40.41
CA GLU A 298 27.47 11.08 40.78
C GLU A 298 26.03 11.60 40.61
N ARG A 299 25.77 12.85 41.01
CA ARG A 299 24.45 13.47 40.86
C ARG A 299 24.09 13.68 39.38
N LEU A 300 25.06 14.05 38.54
CA LEU A 300 24.88 14.16 37.10
C LEU A 300 24.56 12.81 36.47
N GLU A 301 25.27 11.74 36.85
CA GLU A 301 25.01 10.39 36.36
C GLU A 301 23.59 9.92 36.71
N VAL A 302 23.14 10.17 37.94
CA VAL A 302 21.75 9.90 38.35
C VAL A 302 20.75 10.73 37.55
N TYR A 303 21.04 12.01 37.28
CA TYR A 303 20.19 12.85 36.44
C TYR A 303 20.15 12.38 34.99
N GLU A 304 21.27 11.93 34.43
CA GLU A 304 21.36 11.40 33.08
C GLU A 304 20.58 10.09 32.95
N LEU A 305 20.76 9.15 33.88
CA LEU A 305 20.00 7.91 33.93
C LEU A 305 18.49 8.17 34.03
N ARG A 306 18.08 9.11 34.92
CA ARG A 306 16.68 9.50 35.06
C ARG A 306 16.15 10.18 33.80
N LYS A 307 16.96 11.03 33.17
CA LYS A 307 16.61 11.68 31.91
C LYS A 307 16.38 10.63 30.84
N GLU A 308 17.28 9.67 30.67
CA GLU A 308 17.13 8.57 29.71
C GLU A 308 15.88 7.75 29.98
N GLN A 309 15.64 7.37 31.23
CA GLN A 309 14.43 6.65 31.63
C GLN A 309 13.15 7.42 31.23
N MET A 310 13.13 8.73 31.45
CA MET A 310 12.00 9.59 31.08
C MET A 310 11.84 9.70 29.55
N HIS A 311 12.94 9.82 28.80
CA HIS A 311 12.89 9.84 27.33
C HIS A 311 12.34 8.50 26.77
N MET A 312 12.73 7.37 27.37
CA MET A 312 12.19 6.05 27.01
C MET A 312 10.69 5.92 27.30
N GLN A 313 10.17 6.68 28.28
CA GLN A 313 8.73 6.79 28.56
C GLN A 313 8.01 7.81 27.67
N GLY A 314 8.71 8.46 26.74
CA GLY A 314 8.16 9.45 25.82
C GLY A 314 8.09 10.87 26.36
N TYR A 315 8.82 11.18 27.44
CA TYR A 315 8.98 12.58 27.87
C TYR A 315 9.80 13.36 26.84
N PHE A 316 9.38 14.60 26.63
CA PHE A 316 10.03 15.56 25.73
C PHE A 316 10.12 16.92 26.41
N ASP A 317 11.08 17.74 25.96
CA ASP A 317 11.24 19.12 26.42
C ASP A 317 10.26 20.05 25.67
N PRO A 318 9.29 20.69 26.35
CA PRO A 318 8.32 21.58 25.70
C PRO A 318 8.93 22.84 25.06
N LEU A 319 10.13 23.26 25.49
CA LEU A 319 10.82 24.41 24.92
C LEU A 319 11.51 24.08 23.58
N LYS A 320 11.88 22.81 23.38
CA LYS A 320 12.60 22.33 22.20
C LYS A 320 11.73 21.56 21.23
N THR A 321 10.67 20.91 21.71
CA THR A 321 9.89 19.95 20.92
C THR A 321 8.40 20.16 21.14
N LYS A 322 7.69 20.45 20.05
CA LYS A 322 6.23 20.53 20.03
C LYS A 322 5.67 19.24 19.44
N VAL A 323 4.91 18.50 20.24
CA VAL A 323 4.21 17.29 19.78
C VAL A 323 2.89 17.69 19.14
N VAL A 324 2.66 17.22 17.91
CA VAL A 324 1.42 17.44 17.15
C VAL A 324 0.85 16.09 16.71
N HIS A 325 -0.47 16.02 16.66
CA HIS A 325 -1.19 14.88 16.11
C HIS A 325 -2.45 15.40 15.41
N PHE A 326 -3.04 14.59 14.52
CA PHE A 326 -4.31 14.95 13.91
C PHE A 326 -5.39 15.14 14.97
N SER A 327 -6.18 16.21 14.84
CA SER A 327 -7.36 16.45 15.69
C SER A 327 -8.37 15.31 15.52
N MET A 328 -8.58 14.87 14.28
CA MET A 328 -9.34 13.66 13.93
C MET A 328 -8.40 12.46 13.87
N ASN A 329 -8.24 11.78 15.00
CA ASN A 329 -7.46 10.54 15.08
C ASN A 329 -8.31 9.37 15.61
N PRO A 330 -7.89 8.11 15.39
CA PRO A 330 -8.66 6.93 15.82
C PRO A 330 -8.98 6.92 17.32
N SER A 331 -8.06 7.37 18.18
CA SER A 331 -8.28 7.44 19.62
C SER A 331 -9.31 8.51 20.01
N ASN A 332 -9.39 9.62 19.28
CA ASN A 332 -10.40 10.65 19.47
C ASN A 332 -11.77 10.15 19.00
N LEU A 333 -11.84 9.49 17.85
CA LEU A 333 -13.07 8.86 17.34
C LEU A 333 -13.61 7.82 18.33
N ALA A 334 -12.76 6.93 18.85
CA ALA A 334 -13.15 5.93 19.83
C ALA A 334 -13.63 6.56 21.15
N ARG A 335 -12.98 7.63 21.63
CA ARG A 335 -13.44 8.39 22.80
C ARG A 335 -14.80 9.04 22.56
N GLN A 336 -15.03 9.61 21.38
CA GLN A 336 -16.30 10.21 21.01
C GLN A 336 -17.42 9.16 20.96
N GLN A 337 -17.20 8.04 20.26
CA GLN A 337 -18.16 6.94 20.17
C GLN A 337 -18.51 6.39 21.56
N ARG A 338 -17.50 6.21 22.43
CA ARG A 338 -17.72 5.79 23.82
C ARG A 338 -18.53 6.82 24.61
N ALA A 339 -18.28 8.10 24.42
CA ALA A 339 -19.06 9.16 25.08
C ALA A 339 -20.52 9.16 24.60
N GLU A 340 -20.76 8.98 23.31
CA GLU A 340 -22.09 8.85 22.71
C GLU A 340 -22.82 7.59 23.21
N GLU A 341 -22.13 6.47 23.35
CA GLU A 341 -22.67 5.24 23.92
C GLU A 341 -23.03 5.40 25.40
N ILE A 342 -22.14 5.99 26.21
CA ILE A 342 -22.43 6.28 27.62
C ILE A 342 -23.65 7.18 27.74
N LYS A 343 -23.75 8.22 26.90
CA LYS A 343 -24.90 9.12 26.90
C LYS A 343 -26.19 8.36 26.55
N ARG A 344 -26.17 7.53 25.50
CA ARG A 344 -27.31 6.69 25.13
C ARG A 344 -27.76 5.77 26.26
N LEU A 345 -26.81 5.12 26.94
CA LEU A 345 -27.10 4.24 28.08
C LEU A 345 -27.63 5.02 29.31
N GLN A 346 -27.20 6.27 29.49
CA GLN A 346 -27.73 7.15 30.54
C GLN A 346 -29.17 7.56 30.24
N ASP A 347 -29.43 7.99 29.00
CA ASP A 347 -30.77 8.38 28.55
C ASP A 347 -31.74 7.19 28.63
N GLU A 348 -31.30 5.99 28.23
CA GLU A 348 -32.09 4.75 28.36
C GLU A 348 -32.32 4.37 29.83
N ASN A 349 -31.30 4.46 30.69
CA ASN A 349 -31.49 4.22 32.12
C ASN A 349 -32.47 5.21 32.74
N GLU A 350 -32.43 6.47 32.34
CA GLU A 350 -33.36 7.48 32.83
C GLU A 350 -34.79 7.20 32.37
N ALA A 351 -34.98 6.85 31.10
CA ALA A 351 -36.26 6.43 30.55
C ALA A 351 -36.82 5.18 31.24
N LEU A 352 -35.99 4.17 31.48
CA LEU A 352 -36.35 2.96 32.22
C LEU A 352 -36.70 3.29 33.67
N ARG A 353 -35.95 4.16 34.35
CA ARG A 353 -36.26 4.62 35.71
C ARG A 353 -37.60 5.36 35.76
N GLN A 354 -37.90 6.21 34.78
CA GLN A 354 -39.19 6.90 34.67
C GLN A 354 -40.33 5.90 34.45
N ARG A 355 -40.11 4.88 33.59
CA ARG A 355 -41.05 3.79 33.37
C ARG A 355 -41.34 2.99 34.64
N VAL A 356 -40.31 2.64 35.40
CA VAL A 356 -40.46 1.94 36.69
C VAL A 356 -41.25 2.81 37.67
N ARG A 357 -40.94 4.11 37.79
CA ARG A 357 -41.71 5.02 38.65
C ARG A 357 -43.21 5.08 38.29
N LEU A 358 -43.54 5.13 37.00
CA LEU A 358 -44.95 5.15 36.56
C LEU A 358 -45.69 3.84 36.86
N LEU A 359 -44.99 2.71 36.81
CA LEU A 359 -45.52 1.40 37.24
C LEU A 359 -45.72 1.36 38.76
N GLU A 360 -44.75 1.86 39.53
CA GLU A 360 -44.80 1.92 41.01
C GLU A 360 -45.91 2.86 41.52
N GLU A 361 -46.15 3.98 40.83
CA GLU A 361 -47.24 4.91 41.13
C GLU A 361 -48.64 4.38 40.73
N GLY A 362 -48.73 3.19 40.14
CA GLY A 362 -50.00 2.54 39.76
C GLY A 362 -50.75 3.26 38.63
N LYS A 363 -50.09 4.17 37.90
CA LYS A 363 -50.70 4.99 36.84
C LYS A 363 -50.67 4.35 35.44
N ALA A 364 -50.03 3.19 35.27
CA ALA A 364 -49.96 2.49 34.00
C ALA A 364 -50.04 0.96 34.18
N SER A 365 -50.92 0.31 33.40
CA SER A 365 -50.99 -1.15 33.33
C SER A 365 -49.93 -1.69 32.34
N PRO A 366 -49.38 -2.91 32.51
CA PRO A 366 -48.35 -3.47 31.63
C PRO A 366 -48.73 -3.53 30.13
N GLY A 367 -50.02 -3.38 29.80
CA GLY A 367 -50.56 -3.43 28.44
C GLY A 367 -50.76 -2.09 27.73
N ASP A 368 -50.59 -0.93 28.39
CA ASP A 368 -50.90 0.38 27.78
C ASP A 368 -49.81 0.88 26.82
N GLN A 369 -49.70 0.27 25.64
CA GLN A 369 -48.71 0.62 24.60
C GLN A 369 -48.67 2.11 24.23
N ALA A 370 -49.76 2.85 24.43
CA ALA A 370 -49.84 4.28 24.16
C ALA A 370 -49.06 5.13 25.18
N ALA A 371 -49.02 4.74 26.46
CA ALA A 371 -48.25 5.44 27.49
C ALA A 371 -46.74 5.18 27.33
N TRP A 372 -46.38 3.97 26.89
CA TRP A 372 -44.98 3.53 26.73
C TRP A 372 -44.30 4.06 25.46
N LYS A 373 -45.06 4.48 24.45
CA LYS A 373 -44.54 4.98 23.18
C LYS A 373 -43.82 6.33 23.31
N ASN A 374 -44.18 7.12 24.33
CA ASN A 374 -43.58 8.42 24.61
C ASN A 374 -42.30 8.35 25.46
N LEU A 375 -41.93 7.15 25.96
CA LEU A 375 -40.81 6.93 26.88
C LEU A 375 -39.71 6.04 26.28
N SER A 376 -39.76 5.72 24.99
CA SER A 376 -38.68 5.00 24.31
C SER A 376 -37.73 5.99 23.63
N PRO A 377 -36.42 6.03 23.99
CA PRO A 377 -35.45 6.92 23.35
C PRO A 377 -35.19 6.60 21.86
N ASP A 378 -35.63 5.43 21.38
CA ASP A 378 -35.41 4.99 19.99
C ASP A 378 -36.33 5.72 18.98
N ALA A 379 -37.23 6.57 19.46
CA ALA A 379 -38.01 7.50 18.64
C ALA A 379 -37.45 8.94 18.64
N GLY A 380 -36.30 9.17 19.28
CA GLY A 380 -35.86 10.51 19.70
C GLY A 380 -34.87 11.25 18.82
N ASP A 381 -34.28 10.64 17.79
CA ASP A 381 -33.48 11.38 16.81
C ASP A 381 -34.19 11.40 15.45
N PRO A 382 -34.85 12.52 15.07
CA PRO A 382 -35.41 12.71 13.74
C PRO A 382 -34.38 12.42 12.63
N SER A 383 -33.08 12.56 12.93
CA SER A 383 -31.99 12.26 12.01
C SER A 383 -31.83 10.76 11.77
N VAL A 384 -31.88 9.91 12.81
CA VAL A 384 -31.71 8.45 12.67
C VAL A 384 -32.98 7.80 12.11
N MET A 385 -34.17 8.26 12.52
CA MET A 385 -35.42 7.77 11.94
C MET A 385 -35.53 8.13 10.45
N LYS A 386 -35.07 9.34 10.08
CA LYS A 386 -34.98 9.75 8.68
C LYS A 386 -33.93 8.94 7.93
N GLN A 387 -32.75 8.69 8.49
CA GLN A 387 -31.74 7.83 7.86
C GLN A 387 -32.24 6.39 7.65
N VAL A 388 -32.93 5.82 8.64
CA VAL A 388 -33.51 4.47 8.51
C VAL A 388 -34.64 4.45 7.47
N GLN A 389 -35.47 5.50 7.40
CA GLN A 389 -36.47 5.65 6.34
C GLN A 389 -35.84 5.85 4.96
N ASP A 390 -34.81 6.67 4.84
CA ASP A 390 -34.07 6.96 3.61
C ASP A 390 -33.36 5.69 3.10
N VAL A 391 -32.74 4.91 4.00
CA VAL A 391 -32.12 3.62 3.68
C VAL A 391 -33.17 2.59 3.26
N LYS A 392 -34.32 2.52 3.94
CA LYS A 392 -35.43 1.65 3.53
C LYS A 392 -36.00 2.05 2.17
N ALA A 393 -36.15 3.35 1.91
CA ALA A 393 -36.59 3.87 0.62
C ALA A 393 -35.57 3.57 -0.48
N GLN A 394 -34.27 3.69 -0.19
CA GLN A 394 -33.21 3.34 -1.11
C GLN A 394 -33.15 1.83 -1.39
N LEU A 395 -33.37 1.00 -0.38
CA LEU A 395 -33.45 -0.45 -0.53
C LEU A 395 -34.65 -0.84 -1.41
N SER A 396 -35.84 -0.31 -1.11
CA SER A 396 -37.04 -0.53 -1.92
C SER A 396 -36.86 -0.04 -3.37
N SER A 397 -36.23 1.12 -3.55
CA SER A 397 -35.89 1.64 -4.89
C SER A 397 -34.92 0.72 -5.64
N SER A 398 -33.91 0.18 -4.95
CA SER A 398 -32.93 -0.74 -5.52
C SER A 398 -33.56 -2.09 -5.89
N GLU A 399 -34.41 -2.63 -5.01
CA GLU A 399 -35.18 -3.85 -5.27
C GLU A 399 -36.09 -3.67 -6.49
N LEU A 400 -36.80 -2.55 -6.58
CA LEU A 400 -37.64 -2.22 -7.73
C LEU A 400 -36.82 -2.07 -9.02
N LYS A 401 -35.63 -1.45 -8.96
CA LYS A 401 -34.71 -1.38 -10.10
C LYS A 401 -34.25 -2.77 -10.54
N ASN A 402 -33.91 -3.65 -9.60
CA ASN A 402 -33.53 -5.03 -9.88
C ASN A 402 -34.69 -5.83 -10.49
N GLN A 403 -35.92 -5.62 -9.99
CA GLN A 403 -37.11 -6.24 -10.56
C GLN A 403 -37.35 -5.77 -12.00
N ARG A 404 -37.31 -4.44 -12.24
CA ARG A 404 -37.41 -3.88 -13.59
C ARG A 404 -36.30 -4.38 -14.52
N LEU A 405 -35.08 -4.52 -14.02
CA LEU A 405 -33.97 -5.05 -14.81
C LEU A 405 -34.21 -6.51 -15.22
N LYS A 406 -34.71 -7.35 -14.30
CA LYS A 406 -35.11 -8.73 -14.61
C LYS A 406 -36.23 -8.78 -15.64
N GLU A 407 -37.22 -7.89 -15.56
CA GLU A 407 -38.31 -7.79 -16.53
C GLU A 407 -37.80 -7.37 -17.91
N VAL A 408 -36.94 -6.34 -17.98
CA VAL A 408 -36.33 -5.88 -19.24
C VAL A 408 -35.48 -6.99 -19.86
N PHE A 409 -34.66 -7.68 -19.07
CA PHE A 409 -33.84 -8.79 -19.53
C PHE A 409 -34.69 -9.95 -20.05
N SER A 410 -35.74 -10.32 -19.33
CA SER A 410 -36.68 -11.37 -19.74
C SER A 410 -37.38 -11.00 -21.06
N ARG A 411 -37.83 -9.74 -21.19
CA ARG A 411 -38.43 -9.23 -22.42
C ARG A 411 -37.43 -9.26 -23.59
N LYS A 412 -36.18 -8.87 -23.37
CA LYS A 412 -35.14 -8.87 -24.41
C LYS A 412 -34.73 -10.27 -24.85
N ILE A 413 -34.64 -11.23 -23.92
CA ILE A 413 -34.44 -12.65 -24.25
C ILE A 413 -35.62 -13.17 -25.06
N GLN A 414 -36.85 -12.84 -24.67
CA GLN A 414 -38.05 -13.28 -25.39
C GLN A 414 -38.06 -12.72 -26.82
N GLU A 415 -37.79 -11.42 -26.98
CA GLU A 415 -37.65 -10.76 -28.29
C GLU A 415 -36.58 -11.45 -29.16
N PHE A 416 -35.42 -11.78 -28.57
CA PHE A 416 -34.36 -12.50 -29.27
C PHE A 416 -34.79 -13.92 -29.67
N ARG A 417 -35.45 -14.67 -28.77
CA ARG A 417 -35.95 -16.02 -29.07
C ARG A 417 -37.01 -16.00 -30.16
N GLU A 418 -37.91 -15.02 -30.16
CA GLU A 418 -38.92 -14.84 -31.20
C GLU A 418 -38.28 -14.51 -32.55
N ALA A 419 -37.28 -13.64 -32.57
CA ALA A 419 -36.51 -13.36 -33.79
C ALA A 419 -35.77 -14.61 -34.30
N CYS A 420 -35.09 -15.35 -33.43
CA CYS A 420 -34.46 -16.62 -33.81
C CYS A 420 -35.48 -17.63 -34.34
N TYR A 421 -36.65 -17.75 -33.72
CA TYR A 421 -37.70 -18.65 -34.16
C TYR A 421 -38.22 -18.29 -35.55
N ALA A 422 -38.50 -17.00 -35.79
CA ALA A 422 -38.96 -16.52 -37.09
C ALA A 422 -37.91 -16.65 -38.20
N LEU A 423 -36.62 -16.42 -37.89
CA LEU A 423 -35.53 -16.43 -38.88
C LEU A 423 -35.02 -17.84 -39.19
N THR A 424 -34.89 -18.69 -38.18
CA THR A 424 -34.25 -20.02 -38.32
C THR A 424 -35.25 -21.15 -38.37
N GLY A 425 -36.50 -20.91 -37.96
CA GLY A 425 -37.53 -21.93 -37.80
C GLY A 425 -37.39 -22.76 -36.53
N TYR A 426 -36.43 -22.47 -35.63
CA TYR A 426 -36.25 -23.21 -34.38
C TYR A 426 -36.53 -22.38 -33.14
N LYS A 427 -37.42 -22.89 -32.28
CA LYS A 427 -37.67 -22.34 -30.96
C LYS A 427 -36.65 -22.94 -29.99
N ILE A 428 -35.80 -22.08 -29.42
CA ILE A 428 -34.70 -22.48 -28.55
C ILE A 428 -35.07 -22.18 -27.08
N ASP A 429 -35.30 -23.24 -26.31
CA ASP A 429 -35.60 -23.18 -24.89
C ASP A 429 -34.45 -23.73 -24.04
N VAL A 430 -34.21 -23.14 -22.87
CA VAL A 430 -33.25 -23.65 -21.89
C VAL A 430 -34.00 -24.56 -20.91
N VAL A 431 -33.69 -25.86 -20.91
CA VAL A 431 -34.38 -26.85 -20.05
C VAL A 431 -33.71 -26.91 -18.67
N ARG A 432 -32.39 -26.99 -18.65
CA ARG A 432 -31.51 -26.94 -17.45
C ARG A 432 -30.23 -26.24 -17.85
N ASP A 433 -29.38 -25.94 -16.86
CA ASP A 433 -28.09 -25.31 -17.13
C ASP A 433 -27.33 -26.09 -18.21
N LYS A 434 -26.86 -25.38 -19.24
CA LYS A 434 -26.18 -25.91 -20.44
C LYS A 434 -26.96 -26.89 -21.32
N LYS A 435 -28.27 -27.08 -21.10
CA LYS A 435 -29.14 -27.95 -21.92
C LYS A 435 -30.19 -27.14 -22.66
N TYR A 436 -30.15 -27.24 -23.98
CA TYR A 436 -30.98 -26.49 -24.91
C TYR A 436 -31.91 -27.44 -25.67
N ARG A 437 -33.18 -27.09 -25.72
CA ARG A 437 -34.21 -27.77 -26.49
C ARG A 437 -34.55 -26.93 -27.70
N LEU A 438 -34.47 -27.56 -28.87
CA LEU A 438 -34.81 -26.99 -30.16
C LEU A 438 -36.07 -27.67 -30.66
N GLN A 439 -37.13 -26.89 -30.81
CA GLN A 439 -38.38 -27.34 -31.42
C GLN A 439 -38.53 -26.66 -32.78
N SER A 440 -38.73 -27.46 -33.83
CA SER A 440 -38.93 -26.93 -35.19
C SER A 440 -40.32 -26.31 -35.33
N MET A 441 -40.43 -25.22 -36.10
CA MET A 441 -41.69 -24.61 -36.51
C MET A 441 -42.55 -25.59 -37.33
N TYR A 442 -41.91 -26.53 -38.01
CA TYR A 442 -42.53 -27.55 -38.85
C TYR A 442 -42.59 -28.91 -38.16
N ALA A 443 -42.47 -28.96 -36.83
CA ALA A 443 -42.57 -30.20 -36.06
C ALA A 443 -43.96 -30.85 -36.26
N GLU A 444 -44.00 -32.15 -36.57
CA GLU A 444 -45.24 -32.89 -36.79
C GLU A 444 -45.98 -33.16 -35.48
N ARG A 445 -45.22 -33.40 -34.39
CA ARG A 445 -45.74 -33.60 -33.03
C ARG A 445 -45.16 -32.58 -32.07
N ALA A 446 -45.94 -32.24 -31.05
CA ALA A 446 -45.51 -31.30 -30.00
C ALA A 446 -44.29 -31.78 -29.18
N ASN A 447 -43.95 -33.07 -29.25
CA ASN A 447 -42.82 -33.68 -28.55
C ASN A 447 -41.61 -33.92 -29.47
N ASP A 448 -41.68 -33.50 -30.74
CA ASP A 448 -40.60 -33.67 -31.71
C ASP A 448 -39.52 -32.61 -31.47
N ASP A 449 -38.70 -32.89 -30.46
CA ASP A 449 -37.67 -31.99 -29.96
C ASP A 449 -36.26 -32.54 -30.21
N LEU A 450 -35.34 -31.64 -30.54
CA LEU A 450 -33.91 -31.89 -30.57
C LEU A 450 -33.26 -31.33 -29.31
N LEU A 451 -32.45 -32.12 -28.63
CA LEU A 451 -31.77 -31.71 -27.40
C LEU A 451 -30.26 -31.55 -27.65
N PHE A 452 -29.70 -30.44 -27.19
CA PHE A 452 -28.27 -30.14 -27.25
C PHE A 452 -27.74 -29.81 -25.85
N GLU A 453 -26.54 -30.29 -25.54
CA GLU A 453 -25.83 -30.03 -24.29
C GLU A 453 -24.47 -29.39 -24.58
N SER A 454 -24.16 -28.29 -23.87
CA SER A 454 -22.86 -27.63 -23.98
C SER A 454 -21.85 -28.27 -23.03
N ASN A 455 -20.74 -28.77 -23.58
CA ASN A 455 -19.67 -29.40 -22.82
C ASN A 455 -18.81 -28.36 -22.08
N SER A 456 -17.90 -28.80 -21.21
CA SER A 456 -17.00 -27.92 -20.44
C SER A 456 -16.11 -27.00 -21.30
N LYS A 457 -15.90 -27.36 -22.57
CA LYS A 457 -15.17 -26.57 -23.57
C LYS A 457 -16.05 -25.59 -24.38
N GLY A 458 -17.36 -25.56 -24.13
CA GLY A 458 -18.32 -24.73 -24.86
C GLY A 458 -18.85 -25.33 -26.17
N GLU A 459 -18.40 -26.54 -26.55
CA GLU A 459 -18.88 -27.26 -27.73
C GLU A 459 -20.28 -27.84 -27.49
N MET A 460 -21.15 -27.76 -28.50
CA MET A 460 -22.52 -28.29 -28.44
C MET A 460 -22.54 -29.74 -28.92
N MET A 461 -23.10 -30.65 -28.12
CA MET A 461 -23.32 -32.05 -28.47
C MET A 461 -24.81 -32.38 -28.49
N MET A 462 -25.27 -33.11 -29.49
CA MET A 462 -26.66 -33.58 -29.55
C MET A 462 -26.88 -34.75 -28.59
N LEU A 463 -28.00 -34.73 -27.88
CA LEU A 463 -28.51 -35.84 -27.09
C LEU A 463 -29.55 -36.62 -27.91
N GLN A 464 -29.58 -37.94 -27.70
CA GLN A 464 -30.57 -38.79 -28.37
C GLN A 464 -31.97 -38.50 -27.83
N THR A 465 -32.90 -38.25 -28.76
CA THR A 465 -34.34 -38.11 -28.51
C THR A 465 -35.13 -39.05 -29.44
N ASP A 466 -36.41 -39.27 -29.16
CA ASP A 466 -37.27 -40.09 -30.02
C ASP A 466 -37.34 -39.52 -31.46
N PHE A 467 -37.34 -38.19 -31.58
CA PHE A 467 -37.30 -37.51 -32.88
C PHE A 467 -35.94 -37.66 -33.58
N SER A 468 -34.83 -37.66 -32.83
CA SER A 468 -33.48 -37.83 -33.42
C SER A 468 -33.34 -39.15 -34.19
N ALA A 469 -34.09 -40.19 -33.84
CA ALA A 469 -34.11 -41.46 -34.57
C ALA A 469 -34.74 -41.34 -35.97
N GLN A 470 -35.65 -40.39 -36.18
CA GLN A 470 -36.33 -40.16 -37.46
C GLN A 470 -35.48 -39.37 -38.45
N VAL A 471 -34.45 -38.66 -37.96
CA VAL A 471 -33.51 -37.85 -38.75
C VAL A 471 -32.08 -38.42 -38.70
N ALA A 472 -31.97 -39.73 -38.50
CA ALA A 472 -30.68 -40.42 -38.32
C ALA A 472 -29.73 -40.24 -39.52
N ASP A 473 -30.26 -40.24 -40.75
CA ASP A 473 -29.47 -40.07 -41.97
C ASP A 473 -28.85 -38.66 -42.05
N GLN A 474 -29.60 -37.64 -41.65
CA GLN A 474 -29.13 -36.26 -41.56
C GLN A 474 -28.08 -36.12 -40.44
N ILE A 475 -28.26 -36.80 -39.30
CA ILE A 475 -27.27 -36.83 -38.20
C ILE A 475 -25.95 -37.43 -38.70
N ASP A 476 -26.00 -38.59 -39.36
CA ASP A 476 -24.80 -39.28 -39.84
C ASP A 476 -24.06 -38.46 -40.90
N THR A 477 -24.79 -37.78 -41.77
CA THR A 477 -24.19 -36.96 -42.84
C THR A 477 -23.64 -35.64 -42.31
N TYR A 478 -24.43 -34.86 -41.57
CA TYR A 478 -24.07 -33.48 -41.25
C TYR A 478 -23.40 -33.32 -39.88
N LEU A 479 -23.75 -34.15 -38.89
CA LEU A 479 -23.12 -34.10 -37.56
C LEU A 479 -21.90 -35.03 -37.47
N LYS A 480 -21.99 -36.28 -37.92
CA LYS A 480 -20.85 -37.22 -37.80
C LYS A 480 -19.77 -37.01 -38.87
N LYS A 481 -20.14 -36.90 -40.16
CA LYS A 481 -19.14 -36.74 -41.25
C LYS A 481 -18.66 -35.31 -41.41
N MET A 482 -19.57 -34.33 -41.37
CA MET A 482 -19.27 -32.92 -41.68
C MET A 482 -19.07 -32.04 -40.44
N ASN A 483 -19.40 -32.54 -39.24
CA ASN A 483 -19.29 -31.83 -37.96
C ASN A 483 -19.89 -30.41 -37.97
N SER A 484 -21.07 -30.24 -38.59
CA SER A 484 -21.71 -28.93 -38.75
C SER A 484 -23.17 -28.96 -38.30
N ILE A 485 -23.42 -28.41 -37.12
CA ILE A 485 -24.78 -28.24 -36.56
C ILE A 485 -25.64 -27.33 -37.45
N PRO A 486 -25.16 -26.19 -37.99
CA PRO A 486 -25.97 -25.35 -38.89
C PRO A 486 -26.38 -26.08 -40.18
N ALA A 487 -25.49 -26.88 -40.77
CA ALA A 487 -25.82 -27.67 -41.95
C ALA A 487 -26.87 -28.74 -41.62
N PHE A 488 -26.71 -29.41 -40.48
CA PHE A 488 -27.67 -30.39 -39.98
C PHE A 488 -29.06 -29.79 -39.77
N LEU A 489 -29.16 -28.70 -39.00
CA LEU A 489 -30.44 -28.04 -38.70
C LEU A 489 -31.12 -27.53 -39.97
N SER A 490 -30.35 -27.00 -40.93
CA SER A 490 -30.88 -26.56 -42.22
C SER A 490 -31.47 -27.71 -43.03
N ALA A 491 -30.76 -28.85 -43.10
CA ALA A 491 -31.25 -30.03 -43.81
C ALA A 491 -32.54 -30.59 -43.18
N VAL A 492 -32.61 -30.65 -41.84
CA VAL A 492 -33.81 -31.07 -41.12
C VAL A 492 -34.96 -30.10 -41.35
N THR A 493 -34.72 -28.79 -41.35
CA THR A 493 -35.77 -27.79 -41.64
C THR A 493 -36.36 -27.98 -43.03
N LEU A 494 -35.52 -28.20 -44.05
CA LEU A 494 -35.98 -28.42 -45.42
C LEU A 494 -36.78 -29.72 -45.57
N ASP A 495 -36.33 -30.80 -44.91
CA ASP A 495 -37.05 -32.09 -44.90
C ASP A 495 -38.42 -31.96 -44.22
N LEU A 496 -38.48 -31.41 -43.01
CA LEU A 496 -39.73 -31.18 -42.28
C LEU A 496 -40.69 -30.26 -43.06
N PHE A 497 -40.17 -29.19 -43.64
CA PHE A 497 -40.98 -28.30 -44.49
C PHE A 497 -41.54 -29.04 -45.71
N SER A 498 -40.72 -29.86 -46.39
CA SER A 498 -41.18 -30.66 -47.53
C SER A 498 -42.27 -31.64 -47.10
N ARG A 499 -42.12 -32.34 -45.98
CA ARG A 499 -43.13 -33.27 -45.45
C ARG A 499 -44.45 -32.57 -45.16
N GLN A 500 -44.40 -31.39 -44.54
CA GLN A 500 -45.59 -30.62 -44.21
C GLN A 500 -46.30 -30.02 -45.44
N THR A 501 -45.54 -29.74 -46.52
CA THR A 501 -46.09 -29.18 -47.76
C THR A 501 -46.52 -30.21 -48.79
N THR A 502 -46.17 -31.49 -48.63
CA THR A 502 -46.52 -32.56 -49.59
C THR A 502 -47.97 -33.07 -49.43
N THR A 503 -48.73 -32.62 -48.42
CA THR A 503 -50.11 -33.08 -48.13
C THR A 503 -51.21 -32.39 -48.97
N ILE A 504 -50.93 -31.98 -50.21
CA ILE A 504 -51.97 -31.61 -51.20
C ILE A 504 -51.57 -32.16 -52.58
N VAL A 505 -51.71 -33.47 -52.76
CA VAL A 505 -52.09 -34.04 -54.05
C VAL A 505 -53.20 -35.06 -53.78
N ILE A 506 -54.44 -34.57 -53.85
CA ILE A 506 -55.62 -35.43 -53.94
C ILE A 506 -55.54 -36.11 -55.30
N ASN A 507 -55.36 -37.44 -55.30
CA ASN A 507 -55.76 -38.29 -56.42
C ASN A 507 -57.12 -38.89 -56.12
#